data_AF-A0A7X8SE53-F1
#
_entry.id   AF-A0A7X8SE53-F1
#
_cell.length_a   1.000
_cell.length_b   1.000
_cell.length_c   1.000
_cell.angle_alpha   90.00
_cell.angle_beta   90.00
_cell.angle_gamma   90.00
#
_symmetry.space_group_name_H-M   'P 1'
#
loop_
_entity.id
_entity.type
_entity.pdbx_description
1 polymer ?
#
loop_
_entity_poly.entity_id
_entity_poly.type
_entity_poly.pdbx_seq_one_letter_code
_entity_poly.pdbx_strand_id
1 'polypeptide(L)'
;MTVPPFEVVLRVADAIAVLIRPAPVGREERDGAAQAALRSAAQRDDLVIYRRPSDRPALKPPHHELGVSLSHRADLLLAGFSPDTAVGVDIEIEDIDGFDPVAFAADHFSQSEAAAIARLDRGAAREVCYRLWVAKEAALKISGRGIFDGLDEPDLAKHLDIIRIDGANVRLEAGSRLPPIAVSAIRLAGPTDQPVYCALARDLT
;
A
#
# COMPACT_ATOMS: atom_id res chain seq x y z
N MET A 1 8.75 -22.95 -12.64
CA MET A 1 9.14 -21.53 -12.76
C MET A 1 9.81 -21.12 -11.46
N THR A 2 10.96 -20.46 -11.51
CA THR A 2 11.66 -19.94 -10.33
C THR A 2 10.86 -18.77 -9.75
N VAL A 3 10.70 -18.73 -8.42
CA VAL A 3 10.04 -17.60 -7.73
C VAL A 3 10.88 -16.35 -7.98
N PRO A 4 10.29 -15.21 -8.41
CA PRO A 4 11.05 -13.97 -8.57
C PRO A 4 11.66 -13.53 -7.23
N PRO A 5 12.80 -12.82 -7.25
CA PRO A 5 13.36 -12.21 -6.05
C PRO A 5 12.32 -11.34 -5.32
N PHE A 6 12.35 -11.39 -3.99
CA PHE A 6 11.46 -10.60 -3.16
C PHE A 6 12.18 -10.08 -1.91
N GLU A 7 11.62 -9.02 -1.31
CA GLU A 7 12.11 -8.39 -0.09
C GLU A 7 10.94 -7.95 0.79
N VAL A 8 11.03 -8.15 2.11
CA VAL A 8 10.07 -7.54 3.06
C VAL A 8 10.43 -6.08 3.25
N VAL A 9 9.60 -5.16 2.73
CA VAL A 9 9.90 -3.72 2.73
C VAL A 9 9.19 -2.93 3.83
N LEU A 10 8.10 -3.47 4.38
CA LEU A 10 7.35 -2.84 5.48
C LEU A 10 6.85 -3.89 6.46
N ARG A 11 6.72 -3.48 7.72
CA ARG A 11 6.04 -4.20 8.79
C ARG A 11 5.16 -3.25 9.58
N VAL A 12 3.91 -3.64 9.81
CA VAL A 12 2.95 -2.91 10.65
C VAL A 12 2.36 -3.93 11.62
N ALA A 13 2.77 -3.87 12.89
CA ALA A 13 2.59 -4.98 13.82
C ALA A 13 3.15 -6.29 13.21
N ASP A 14 2.33 -7.33 13.12
CA ASP A 14 2.63 -8.65 12.53
C ASP A 14 2.20 -8.76 11.05
N ALA A 15 1.63 -7.70 10.46
CA ALA A 15 1.45 -7.62 9.02
C ALA A 15 2.76 -7.25 8.32
N ILE A 16 2.93 -7.78 7.10
CA ILE A 16 4.11 -7.57 6.26
C ILE A 16 3.70 -7.12 4.87
N ALA A 17 4.55 -6.31 4.22
CA ALA A 17 4.49 -6.07 2.80
C ALA A 17 5.78 -6.54 2.13
N VAL A 18 5.63 -7.30 1.05
CA VAL A 18 6.69 -7.93 0.30
C VAL A 18 6.73 -7.36 -1.11
N LEU A 19 7.85 -6.80 -1.49
CA LEU A 19 8.09 -6.27 -2.83
C LEU A 19 8.76 -7.33 -3.69
N ILE A 20 8.18 -7.62 -4.86
CA ILE A 20 8.60 -8.65 -5.81
C ILE A 20 9.05 -7.96 -7.09
N ARG A 21 10.27 -8.29 -7.56
CA ARG A 21 10.92 -7.64 -8.71
C ARG A 21 11.74 -8.64 -9.54
N PRO A 22 11.54 -8.73 -10.87
CA PRO A 22 10.47 -8.09 -11.63
C PRO A 22 9.11 -8.76 -11.37
N ALA A 23 8.05 -7.99 -11.47
CA ALA A 23 6.68 -8.47 -11.45
C ALA A 23 6.37 -9.22 -12.76
N PRO A 24 5.72 -10.39 -12.69
CA PRO A 24 5.18 -11.03 -13.87
C PRO A 24 4.16 -10.13 -14.60
N VAL A 25 4.05 -10.28 -15.92
CA VAL A 25 3.12 -9.47 -16.75
C VAL A 25 1.66 -9.89 -16.50
N GLY A 26 1.40 -11.19 -16.57
CA GLY A 26 0.05 -11.73 -16.42
C GLY A 26 -0.45 -11.74 -14.97
N ARG A 27 -1.77 -11.64 -14.80
CA ARG A 27 -2.41 -11.55 -13.48
C ARG A 27 -2.24 -12.85 -12.69
N GLU A 28 -2.44 -14.00 -13.33
CA GLU A 28 -2.34 -15.30 -12.69
C GLU A 28 -0.89 -15.56 -12.23
N GLU A 29 0.08 -15.17 -13.04
CA GLU A 29 1.50 -15.27 -12.71
C GLU A 29 1.88 -14.35 -11.56
N ARG A 30 1.29 -13.14 -11.49
CA ARG A 30 1.44 -12.25 -10.33
C ARG A 30 0.85 -12.85 -9.06
N ASP A 31 -0.33 -13.47 -9.14
CA ASP A 31 -0.93 -14.16 -8.00
C ASP A 31 -0.04 -15.32 -7.53
N GLY A 32 0.52 -16.10 -8.46
CA GLY A 32 1.48 -17.16 -8.16
C GLY A 32 2.77 -16.63 -7.52
N ALA A 33 3.33 -15.53 -8.04
CA ALA A 33 4.53 -14.91 -7.48
C ALA A 33 4.28 -14.33 -6.08
N ALA A 34 3.16 -13.64 -5.89
CA ALA A 34 2.74 -13.14 -4.58
C ALA A 34 2.53 -14.27 -3.57
N GLN A 35 1.85 -15.35 -3.98
CA GLN A 35 1.66 -16.51 -3.13
C GLN A 35 3.01 -17.09 -2.68
N ALA A 36 3.94 -17.33 -3.62
CA ALA A 36 5.24 -17.89 -3.30
C ALA A 36 6.07 -16.99 -2.36
N ALA A 37 6.06 -15.68 -2.60
CA ALA A 37 6.77 -14.71 -1.77
C ALA A 37 6.16 -14.62 -0.36
N LEU A 38 4.83 -14.54 -0.25
CA LEU A 38 4.13 -14.50 1.04
C LEU A 38 4.33 -15.80 1.82
N ARG A 39 4.30 -16.97 1.17
CA ARG A 39 4.58 -18.25 1.82
C ARG A 39 5.96 -18.26 2.48
N SER A 40 6.98 -17.79 1.76
CA SER A 40 8.34 -17.73 2.28
C SER A 40 8.47 -16.67 3.40
N ALA A 41 7.94 -15.47 3.20
CA ALA A 41 8.08 -14.37 4.14
C ALA A 41 7.28 -14.57 5.45
N ALA A 42 6.10 -15.19 5.37
CA ALA A 42 5.26 -15.52 6.51
C ALA A 42 5.60 -16.90 7.12
N GLN A 43 6.55 -17.65 6.54
CA GLN A 43 6.90 -19.01 6.94
C GLN A 43 5.68 -19.96 6.97
N ARG A 44 4.87 -19.89 5.91
CA ARG A 44 3.64 -20.67 5.74
C ARG A 44 3.60 -21.29 4.35
N ASP A 45 3.58 -22.60 4.22
CA ASP A 45 3.55 -23.28 2.92
C ASP A 45 2.12 -23.57 2.40
N ASP A 46 1.11 -23.26 3.20
CA ASP A 46 -0.30 -23.61 3.00
C ASP A 46 -1.16 -22.47 2.42
N LEU A 47 -0.61 -21.25 2.29
CA LEU A 47 -1.35 -20.11 1.73
C LEU A 47 -1.68 -20.33 0.25
N VAL A 48 -2.95 -20.23 -0.14
CA VAL A 48 -3.36 -20.30 -1.56
C VAL A 48 -4.16 -19.07 -1.93
N ILE A 49 -3.60 -18.23 -2.81
CA ILE A 49 -4.29 -17.03 -3.31
C ILE A 49 -5.32 -17.45 -4.36
N TYR A 50 -6.50 -16.85 -4.29
CA TYR A 50 -7.53 -16.91 -5.32
C TYR A 50 -8.19 -15.54 -5.49
N ARG A 51 -8.98 -15.38 -6.55
CA ARG A 51 -9.72 -14.15 -6.82
C ARG A 51 -11.19 -14.33 -6.47
N ARG A 52 -11.73 -13.37 -5.70
CA ARG A 52 -13.18 -13.26 -5.46
C ARG A 52 -13.88 -12.85 -6.77
N PRO A 53 -15.21 -12.99 -6.88
CA PRO A 53 -15.97 -12.44 -8.01
C PRO A 53 -15.76 -10.94 -8.25
N SER A 54 -15.32 -10.20 -7.23
CA SER A 54 -14.93 -8.79 -7.31
C SER A 54 -13.48 -8.55 -7.78
N ASP A 55 -12.79 -9.59 -8.26
CA ASP A 55 -11.36 -9.60 -8.60
C ASP A 55 -10.39 -9.28 -7.44
N ARG A 56 -10.88 -9.08 -6.22
CA ARG A 56 -10.00 -8.91 -5.05
C ARG A 56 -9.30 -10.22 -4.71
N PRO A 57 -7.99 -10.18 -4.36
CA PRO A 57 -7.29 -11.36 -3.90
C PRO A 57 -7.84 -11.76 -2.53
N ALA A 58 -7.88 -13.06 -2.29
CA ALA A 58 -8.25 -13.66 -1.01
C ALA A 58 -7.49 -14.98 -0.85
N LEU A 59 -7.50 -15.54 0.37
CA LEU A 59 -6.87 -16.81 0.68
C LEU A 59 -7.94 -17.91 0.78
N LYS A 60 -7.68 -19.06 0.15
CA LYS A 60 -8.61 -20.20 0.17
C LYS A 60 -8.79 -20.73 1.61
N PRO A 61 -9.91 -21.40 1.90
CA PRO A 61 -10.10 -22.09 3.17
C PRO A 61 -8.93 -23.04 3.50
N PRO A 62 -8.56 -23.17 4.80
CA PRO A 62 -9.26 -22.60 5.94
C PRO A 62 -8.90 -21.15 6.28
N HIS A 63 -8.11 -20.45 5.46
CA HIS A 63 -7.43 -19.17 5.79
C HIS A 63 -8.18 -17.90 5.34
N HIS A 64 -9.50 -17.97 5.23
CA HIS A 64 -10.34 -16.87 4.75
C HIS A 64 -10.33 -15.62 5.65
N GLU A 65 -9.95 -15.78 6.91
CA GLU A 65 -9.79 -14.75 7.94
C GLU A 65 -8.47 -13.98 7.81
N LEU A 66 -7.45 -14.56 7.17
CA LEU A 66 -6.15 -13.92 7.00
C LEU A 66 -6.22 -12.81 5.94
N GLY A 67 -5.50 -11.73 6.17
CA GLY A 67 -5.40 -10.61 5.24
C GLY A 67 -4.46 -10.93 4.07
N VAL A 68 -4.93 -10.63 2.84
CA VAL A 68 -4.08 -10.54 1.66
C VAL A 68 -4.47 -9.33 0.82
N SER A 69 -3.48 -8.60 0.30
CA SER A 69 -3.69 -7.48 -0.61
C SER A 69 -2.56 -7.41 -1.61
N LEU A 70 -2.86 -7.01 -2.85
CA LEU A 70 -1.88 -6.92 -3.94
C LEU A 70 -1.99 -5.55 -4.61
N SER A 71 -0.86 -4.92 -4.90
CA SER A 71 -0.76 -3.74 -5.77
C SER A 71 0.43 -3.88 -6.71
N HIS A 72 0.36 -3.27 -7.89
CA HIS A 72 1.45 -3.35 -8.86
C HIS A 72 1.54 -2.07 -9.68
N ARG A 73 2.76 -1.72 -10.06
CA ARG A 73 3.05 -0.57 -10.92
C ARG A 73 4.27 -0.92 -11.76
N ALA A 74 4.18 -0.75 -13.08
CA ALA A 74 5.22 -1.21 -14.02
C ALA A 74 5.63 -2.68 -13.76
N ASP A 75 6.92 -2.93 -13.52
CA ASP A 75 7.49 -4.23 -13.21
C ASP A 75 7.63 -4.48 -11.70
N LEU A 76 6.85 -3.78 -10.87
CA LEU A 76 6.86 -3.92 -9.41
C LEU A 76 5.54 -4.53 -8.92
N LEU A 77 5.62 -5.52 -8.04
CA LEU A 77 4.47 -6.13 -7.38
C LEU A 77 4.66 -6.07 -5.86
N LEU A 78 3.75 -5.41 -5.17
CA LEU A 78 3.69 -5.36 -3.72
C LEU A 78 2.58 -6.31 -3.23
N ALA A 79 2.93 -7.22 -2.32
CA ALA A 79 2.02 -8.16 -1.70
C ALA A 79 1.99 -7.98 -0.18
N GLY A 80 0.81 -7.71 0.36
CA GLY A 80 0.54 -7.60 1.79
C GLY A 80 -0.03 -8.88 2.37
N PHE A 81 0.37 -9.19 3.60
CA PHE A 81 -0.18 -10.29 4.39
C PHE A 81 -0.37 -9.88 5.85
N SER A 82 -1.45 -10.35 6.47
CA SER A 82 -1.70 -10.26 7.90
C SER A 82 -2.28 -11.59 8.40
N PRO A 83 -1.85 -12.11 9.56
CA PRO A 83 -2.25 -13.45 10.03
C PRO A 83 -3.61 -13.49 10.74
N ASP A 84 -4.32 -12.37 10.87
CA ASP A 84 -5.55 -12.31 11.67
C ASP A 84 -6.55 -11.24 11.20
N THR A 85 -6.06 -10.16 10.58
CA THR A 85 -6.91 -9.04 10.20
C THR A 85 -6.79 -8.65 8.73
N ALA A 86 -7.70 -7.79 8.26
CA ALA A 86 -7.62 -7.25 6.91
C ALA A 86 -6.37 -6.38 6.73
N VAL A 87 -5.81 -6.42 5.52
CA VAL A 87 -4.61 -5.68 5.14
C VAL A 87 -4.83 -5.00 3.80
N GLY A 88 -4.17 -3.87 3.58
CA GLY A 88 -4.11 -3.19 2.30
C GLY A 88 -2.68 -2.78 1.98
N VAL A 89 -2.29 -2.89 0.71
CA VAL A 89 -1.00 -2.40 0.24
C VAL A 89 -1.17 -1.55 -1.00
N ASP A 90 -0.28 -0.58 -1.17
CA ASP A 90 -0.21 0.19 -2.39
C ASP A 90 1.22 0.56 -2.79
N ILE A 91 1.43 0.75 -4.09
CA ILE A 91 2.74 1.03 -4.66
C ILE A 91 2.61 2.03 -5.81
N GLU A 92 3.40 3.09 -5.76
CA GLU A 92 3.50 4.06 -6.85
C GLU A 92 4.97 4.40 -7.15
N ILE A 93 5.22 4.85 -8.38
CA ILE A 93 6.53 5.28 -8.85
C ILE A 93 6.45 6.77 -9.14
N GLU A 94 7.43 7.54 -8.68
CA GLU A 94 7.49 8.98 -8.95
C GLU A 94 7.58 9.24 -10.45
N ASP A 95 6.64 10.03 -10.98
CA ASP A 95 6.66 10.42 -12.39
C ASP A 95 7.80 11.40 -12.66
N ILE A 96 8.56 11.17 -13.74
CA ILE A 96 9.70 12.02 -14.14
C ILE A 96 9.24 13.40 -14.62
N ASP A 97 8.05 13.48 -15.25
CA ASP A 97 7.57 14.68 -15.94
C ASP A 97 6.17 15.11 -15.48
N GLY A 98 6.00 16.41 -15.21
CA GLY A 98 4.69 17.06 -15.21
C GLY A 98 3.78 16.88 -13.99
N PHE A 99 4.15 16.07 -12.99
CA PHE A 99 3.33 15.93 -11.77
C PHE A 99 3.38 17.20 -10.90
N ASP A 100 2.21 17.85 -10.73
CA ASP A 100 1.99 18.95 -9.80
C ASP A 100 1.33 18.41 -8.51
N PRO A 101 2.10 18.26 -7.41
CA PRO A 101 1.56 17.69 -6.18
C PRO A 101 0.55 18.60 -5.49
N VAL A 102 0.62 19.91 -5.70
CA VAL A 102 -0.31 20.85 -5.06
C VAL A 102 -1.67 20.79 -5.75
N ALA A 103 -1.68 20.76 -7.08
CA ALA A 103 -2.91 20.58 -7.86
C ALA A 103 -3.56 19.22 -7.56
N PHE A 104 -2.78 18.13 -7.58
CA PHE A 104 -3.29 16.79 -7.27
C PHE A 104 -3.88 16.73 -5.86
N ALA A 105 -3.19 17.27 -4.86
CA ALA A 105 -3.69 17.28 -3.49
C ALA A 105 -4.99 18.08 -3.36
N ALA A 106 -5.14 19.20 -4.07
CA ALA A 106 -6.36 20.00 -4.06
C ALA A 106 -7.57 19.27 -4.67
N ASP A 107 -7.34 18.45 -5.69
CA ASP A 107 -8.40 17.72 -6.41
C ASP A 107 -8.81 16.42 -5.71
N HIS A 108 -7.89 15.78 -4.97
CA HIS A 108 -8.09 14.42 -4.47
C HIS A 108 -8.06 14.27 -2.95
N PHE A 109 -7.30 15.09 -2.22
CA PHE A 109 -7.16 14.98 -0.77
C PHE A 109 -8.13 15.88 0.00
N SER A 110 -8.17 15.71 1.32
CA SER A 110 -8.93 16.62 2.17
C SER A 110 -8.35 18.03 2.13
N GLN A 111 -9.18 19.02 2.45
CA GLN A 111 -8.76 20.44 2.47
C GLN A 111 -7.57 20.70 3.40
N SER A 112 -7.51 20.01 4.54
CA SER A 112 -6.44 20.08 5.53
C SER A 112 -5.11 19.53 4.99
N GLU A 113 -5.15 18.38 4.32
CA GLU A 113 -3.98 17.77 3.67
C GLU A 113 -3.47 18.63 2.51
N ALA A 114 -4.38 19.10 1.64
CA ALA A 114 -4.05 19.97 0.53
C ALA A 114 -3.40 21.28 1.01
N ALA A 115 -3.97 21.91 2.05
CA ALA A 115 -3.41 23.11 2.65
C ALA A 115 -2.03 22.87 3.30
N ALA A 116 -1.78 21.69 3.85
CA ALA A 116 -0.47 21.33 4.40
C ALA A 116 0.57 21.13 3.29
N ILE A 117 0.22 20.40 2.23
CA ILE A 117 1.10 20.15 1.07
C ILE A 117 1.45 21.47 0.36
N ALA A 118 0.48 22.37 0.19
CA ALA A 118 0.69 23.66 -0.46
C ALA A 118 1.69 24.60 0.26
N ARG A 119 2.04 24.31 1.52
CA ARG A 119 3.02 25.09 2.31
C ARG A 119 4.44 24.54 2.23
N LEU A 120 4.64 23.37 1.63
CA LEU A 120 5.93 22.73 1.49
C LEU A 120 6.68 23.26 0.26
N ASP A 121 8.00 23.11 0.26
CA ASP A 121 8.76 23.29 -0.97
C ASP A 121 8.39 22.21 -2.01
N ARG A 122 8.74 22.45 -3.29
CA ARG A 122 8.30 21.57 -4.38
C ARG A 122 8.73 20.11 -4.20
N GLY A 123 9.93 19.88 -3.68
CA GLY A 123 10.46 18.53 -3.47
C GLY A 123 9.73 17.78 -2.35
N ALA A 124 9.58 18.43 -1.19
CA ALA A 124 8.87 17.84 -0.06
C ALA A 124 7.37 17.71 -0.35
N ALA A 125 6.75 18.67 -1.04
CA ALA A 125 5.36 18.58 -1.47
C ALA A 125 5.12 17.33 -2.32
N ARG A 126 6.02 17.07 -3.29
CA ARG A 126 5.94 15.88 -4.14
C ARG A 126 6.07 14.59 -3.34
N GLU A 127 7.12 14.49 -2.51
CA GLU A 127 7.35 13.30 -1.71
C GLU A 127 6.17 13.00 -0.78
N VAL A 128 5.69 14.03 -0.06
CA VAL A 128 4.53 13.91 0.84
C VAL A 128 3.27 13.53 0.08
N CYS A 129 3.06 14.08 -1.11
CA CYS A 129 1.89 13.76 -1.94
C CYS A 129 1.88 12.27 -2.33
N TYR A 130 2.99 11.72 -2.82
CA TYR A 130 3.05 10.29 -3.17
C TYR A 130 2.93 9.40 -1.94
N ARG A 131 3.63 9.71 -0.83
CA ARG A 131 3.50 8.95 0.42
C ARG A 131 2.06 8.94 0.93
N LEU A 132 1.39 10.08 0.87
CA LEU A 132 0.00 10.23 1.28
C LEU A 132 -0.93 9.42 0.36
N TRP A 133 -0.74 9.49 -0.95
CA TRP A 133 -1.49 8.69 -1.91
C TRP A 133 -1.40 7.21 -1.57
N VAL A 134 -0.20 6.62 -1.53
CA VAL A 134 -0.07 5.17 -1.28
C VAL A 134 -0.62 4.78 0.09
N ALA A 135 -0.45 5.62 1.12
CA ALA A 135 -1.00 5.36 2.45
C ALA A 135 -2.53 5.32 2.45
N LYS A 136 -3.18 6.26 1.74
CA LYS A 136 -4.65 6.31 1.65
C LYS A 136 -5.21 5.17 0.81
N GLU A 137 -4.58 4.84 -0.31
CA GLU A 137 -4.96 3.67 -1.11
C GLU A 137 -4.82 2.36 -0.35
N ALA A 138 -3.71 2.18 0.38
CA ALA A 138 -3.52 1.04 1.26
C ALA A 138 -4.63 0.97 2.33
N ALA A 139 -4.98 2.09 2.95
CA ALA A 139 -6.06 2.15 3.93
C ALA A 139 -7.42 1.78 3.33
N LEU A 140 -7.79 2.35 2.18
CA LEU A 140 -9.06 2.05 1.50
C LEU A 140 -9.19 0.58 1.10
N LYS A 141 -8.08 -0.04 0.67
CA LYS A 141 -8.03 -1.47 0.32
C LYS A 141 -8.34 -2.41 1.49
N ILE A 142 -8.26 -1.98 2.76
CA ILE A 142 -8.74 -2.76 3.92
C ILE A 142 -10.25 -2.99 3.80
N SER A 143 -11.01 -1.91 3.61
CA SER A 143 -12.48 -1.95 3.52
C SER A 143 -13.00 -2.60 2.23
N GLY A 144 -12.14 -2.82 1.24
CA GLY A 144 -12.53 -3.30 -0.08
C GLY A 144 -13.11 -2.25 -1.00
N ARG A 145 -12.99 -1.00 -0.58
CA ARG A 145 -13.27 0.20 -1.36
C ARG A 145 -12.03 0.56 -2.16
N GLY A 146 -12.21 1.14 -3.34
CA GLY A 146 -11.12 1.67 -4.17
C GLY A 146 -11.21 3.19 -4.29
N ILE A 147 -10.33 3.80 -5.10
CA ILE A 147 -10.29 5.25 -5.42
C ILE A 147 -11.66 5.88 -5.69
N PHE A 148 -12.62 5.13 -6.24
CA PHE A 148 -13.97 5.62 -6.54
C PHE A 148 -14.73 6.16 -5.31
N ASP A 149 -14.33 5.76 -4.10
CA ASP A 149 -14.91 6.28 -2.85
C ASP A 149 -14.20 7.53 -2.32
N GLY A 150 -13.27 8.11 -3.08
CA GLY A 150 -12.56 9.34 -2.74
C GLY A 150 -11.34 9.14 -1.84
N LEU A 151 -10.30 9.95 -2.08
CA LEU A 151 -9.09 10.03 -1.27
C LEU A 151 -9.16 11.18 -0.26
N ASP A 152 -10.35 11.62 0.13
CA ASP A 152 -10.58 12.61 1.19
C ASP A 152 -10.49 11.96 2.58
N GLU A 153 -10.91 10.71 2.73
CA GLU A 153 -10.77 9.93 3.96
C GLU A 153 -9.83 8.72 3.79
N PRO A 154 -9.01 8.38 4.80
CA PRO A 154 -8.85 9.05 6.09
C PRO A 154 -8.03 10.35 5.97
N ASP A 155 -8.36 11.38 6.76
CA ASP A 155 -7.54 12.60 6.84
C ASP A 155 -6.28 12.35 7.68
N LEU A 156 -5.11 12.48 7.05
CA LEU A 156 -3.78 12.27 7.63
C LEU A 156 -3.00 13.57 7.83
N ALA A 157 -3.61 14.75 7.71
CA ALA A 157 -2.93 16.05 7.82
C ALA A 157 -2.13 16.20 9.11
N LYS A 158 -2.64 15.69 10.23
CA LYS A 158 -1.97 15.73 11.55
C LYS A 158 -0.79 14.75 11.67
N HIS A 159 -0.63 13.86 10.69
CA HIS A 159 0.33 12.76 10.70
C HIS A 159 1.37 12.86 9.57
N LEU A 160 1.35 13.92 8.76
CA LEU A 160 2.26 14.07 7.62
C LEU A 160 3.73 14.01 8.03
N ASP A 161 4.10 14.57 9.20
CA ASP A 161 5.47 14.48 9.71
C ASP A 161 5.89 13.04 10.02
N ILE A 162 4.96 12.20 10.48
CA ILE A 162 5.21 10.80 10.78
C ILE A 162 5.29 9.99 9.48
N ILE A 163 4.37 10.22 8.52
CA ILE A 163 4.32 9.52 7.22
C ILE A 163 5.61 9.69 6.42
N ARG A 164 6.29 10.82 6.59
CA ARG A 164 7.58 11.11 5.94
C ARG A 164 8.73 10.26 6.46
N ILE A 165 8.60 9.68 7.64
CA ILE A 165 9.63 8.81 8.21
C ILE A 165 9.40 7.40 7.69
N ASP A 166 10.38 6.88 6.95
CA ASP A 166 10.31 5.54 6.37
C ASP A 166 10.03 4.46 7.43
N GLY A 167 8.93 3.72 7.22
CA GLY A 167 8.53 2.64 8.12
C GLY A 167 7.91 3.10 9.44
N ALA A 168 7.72 4.41 9.66
CA ALA A 168 7.00 4.88 10.84
C ALA A 168 5.51 4.52 10.74
N ASN A 169 4.93 4.17 11.89
CA ASN A 169 3.55 3.73 11.99
C ASN A 169 2.65 4.89 12.44
N VAL A 170 1.64 5.20 11.64
CA VAL A 170 0.52 6.07 12.01
C VAL A 170 -0.64 5.20 12.43
N ARG A 171 -1.17 5.42 13.64
CA ARG A 171 -2.42 4.81 14.09
C ARG A 171 -3.56 5.78 13.88
N LEU A 172 -4.64 5.27 13.30
CA LEU A 172 -5.89 6.00 13.11
C LEU A 172 -6.99 5.29 13.89
N GLU A 173 -7.77 6.09 14.61
CA GLU A 173 -9.00 5.63 15.23
C GLU A 173 -10.05 5.30 14.16
N ALA A 174 -11.11 4.58 14.56
CA ALA A 174 -12.22 4.28 13.68
C ALA A 174 -12.80 5.57 13.07
N GLY A 175 -12.97 5.56 11.75
CA GLY A 175 -13.57 6.64 10.98
C GLY A 175 -14.93 6.26 10.40
N SER A 176 -15.44 7.08 9.49
CA SER A 176 -16.73 6.80 8.83
C SER A 176 -16.65 5.65 7.82
N ARG A 177 -15.48 5.46 7.18
CA ARG A 177 -15.23 4.46 6.13
C ARG A 177 -14.31 3.32 6.54
N LEU A 178 -13.55 3.49 7.62
CA LEU A 178 -12.48 2.58 8.01
C LEU A 178 -12.60 2.18 9.48
N PRO A 179 -12.27 0.91 9.82
CA PRO A 179 -12.03 0.53 11.20
C PRO A 179 -10.81 1.28 11.77
N PRO A 180 -10.45 1.11 13.06
CA PRO A 180 -9.15 1.51 13.53
C PRO A 180 -8.06 0.81 12.71
N ILE A 181 -7.08 1.56 12.21
CA ILE A 181 -6.01 1.02 11.37
C ILE A 181 -4.64 1.51 11.82
N ALA A 182 -3.60 0.76 11.50
CA ALA A 182 -2.23 1.25 11.46
C ALA A 182 -1.77 1.31 10.00
N VAL A 183 -1.12 2.40 9.60
CA VAL A 183 -0.57 2.57 8.26
C VAL A 183 0.87 3.03 8.33
N SER A 184 1.70 2.52 7.43
CA SER A 184 3.09 2.91 7.26
C SER A 184 3.44 3.04 5.79
N ALA A 185 4.35 3.94 5.47
CA ALA A 185 4.86 4.18 4.13
C ALA A 185 6.40 4.18 4.12
N ILE A 186 6.98 3.80 2.99
CA ILE A 186 8.43 3.84 2.76
C ILE A 186 8.72 4.35 1.34
N ARG A 187 9.78 5.15 1.22
CA ARG A 187 10.38 5.54 -0.05
C ARG A 187 11.61 4.69 -0.31
N LEU A 188 11.64 4.00 -1.44
CA LEU A 188 12.73 3.15 -1.89
C LEU A 188 13.38 3.73 -3.15
N ALA A 189 14.64 3.39 -3.39
CA ALA A 189 15.25 3.60 -4.70
C ALA A 189 14.61 2.65 -5.72
N GLY A 190 14.16 3.21 -6.85
CA GLY A 190 13.56 2.42 -7.93
C GLY A 190 14.55 1.98 -9.02
N PRO A 191 14.06 1.23 -10.03
CA PRO A 191 14.88 0.60 -11.06
C PRO A 191 15.71 1.57 -11.92
N THR A 192 15.29 2.83 -12.01
CA THR A 192 15.84 3.89 -12.85
C THR A 192 16.19 5.15 -12.05
N ASP A 193 16.50 4.99 -10.75
CA ASP A 193 16.67 6.08 -9.77
C ASP A 193 15.39 6.90 -9.49
N GLN A 194 14.26 6.52 -10.11
CA GLN A 194 12.94 7.02 -9.75
C GLN A 194 12.55 6.50 -8.36
N PRO A 195 12.13 7.37 -7.42
CA PRO A 195 11.62 6.91 -6.14
C PRO A 195 10.39 6.02 -6.28
N VAL A 196 10.33 4.96 -5.47
CA VAL A 196 9.18 4.08 -5.35
C VAL A 196 8.59 4.26 -3.96
N TYR A 197 7.29 4.49 -3.89
CA TYR A 197 6.56 4.64 -2.63
C TYR A 197 5.74 3.38 -2.42
N CYS A 198 5.93 2.74 -1.27
CA CYS A 198 5.14 1.58 -0.86
C CYS A 198 4.41 1.92 0.43
N ALA A 199 3.19 1.41 0.59
CA ALA A 199 2.45 1.50 1.84
C ALA A 199 1.87 0.15 2.25
N LEU A 200 1.72 0.00 3.56
CA LEU A 200 1.06 -1.10 4.24
C LEU A 200 0.09 -0.53 5.26
N ALA A 201 -1.19 -0.88 5.14
CA ALA A 201 -2.21 -0.61 6.13
C ALA A 201 -2.74 -1.93 6.70
N ARG A 202 -2.95 -1.96 8.01
CA ARG A 202 -3.47 -3.11 8.75
C ARG A 202 -4.67 -2.67 9.59
N ASP A 203 -5.71 -3.48 9.59
CA ASP A 203 -6.84 -3.38 10.51
C ASP A 203 -6.45 -3.79 11.94
N LEU A 204 -6.86 -2.99 12.93
CA LEU A 204 -6.53 -3.12 14.35
C LEU A 204 -7.71 -3.65 15.21
N THR A 205 -8.83 -4.06 14.60
CA THR A 205 -9.95 -4.68 15.34
C THR A 205 -9.63 -6.07 15.85
#